data_AF-A0ABD0PMN4-F1
#
_entry.id   AF-A0ABD0PMN4-F1
#
_cell.length_a   1.000
_cell.length_b   1.000
_cell.length_c   1.000
_cell.angle_alpha   90.00
_cell.angle_beta   90.00
_cell.angle_gamma   90.00
#
_symmetry.space_group_name_H-M   'P 1'
#
loop_
_entity.id
_entity.type
_entity.pdbx_description
1 polymer ?
#
loop_
_entity_poly.entity_id
_entity_poly.type
_entity_poly.pdbx_seq_one_letter_code
_entity_poly.pdbx_strand_id
1 'polypeptide(L)' 'FFHYSSKAYLPEEDYFKGRVKWVGSPSRGDASVQLLNASLTDNGTYTCAVRNPPDVHGNPAQTVLTVTPK' A
#
# COMPACT_ATOMS: atom_id res chain seq x y z
N PHE A 1 0.91 -4.07 8.11
CA PHE A 1 0.89 -4.01 6.62
C PHE A 1 -0.54 -3.78 6.12
N PHE A 2 -0.73 -3.20 4.93
CA PHE A 2 -2.06 -3.06 4.30
C PHE A 2 -2.32 -4.26 3.38
N HIS A 3 -3.57 -4.74 3.30
CA HIS A 3 -3.98 -5.69 2.26
C HIS A 3 -5.45 -5.52 1.87
N TYR A 4 -5.83 -6.02 0.69
CA TYR A 4 -7.20 -6.03 0.21
C TYR A 4 -7.64 -7.45 -0.12
N SER A 5 -8.81 -7.86 0.38
CA SER A 5 -9.47 -9.12 0.02
C SER A 5 -10.99 -8.93 0.12
N SER A 6 -11.63 -8.60 -1.00
CA SER A 6 -13.04 -8.14 -1.11
C SER A 6 -13.39 -6.87 -0.31
N LYS A 7 -12.61 -6.55 0.71
CA LYS A 7 -12.61 -5.33 1.52
C LYS A 7 -11.17 -4.94 1.83
N ALA A 8 -10.96 -3.66 2.14
CA ALA A 8 -9.68 -3.16 2.60
C ALA A 8 -9.44 -3.53 4.07
N TYR A 9 -8.25 -4.03 4.38
CA TYR A 9 -7.77 -4.29 5.72
C TYR A 9 -6.62 -3.34 6.02
N LEU A 10 -6.92 -2.36 6.88
CA LEU A 10 -5.96 -1.34 7.27
C LEU A 10 -4.98 -1.90 8.31
N PRO A 11 -3.76 -1.36 8.41
CA PRO A 11 -2.86 -1.66 9.52
C PRO A 11 -3.53 -1.29 10.86
N GLU A 12 -3.75 -2.29 11.71
CA GLU A 12 -4.35 -2.10 13.05
C GLU A 12 -3.31 -1.89 14.15
N GLU A 13 -2.06 -2.26 13.88
CA GLU A 13 -0.90 -2.09 14.74
C GLU A 13 0.20 -1.36 13.97
N ASP A 14 1.21 -0.88 14.69
CA ASP A 14 2.46 -0.34 14.14
C ASP A 14 2.41 1.09 13.53
N TYR A 15 3.48 1.37 12.79
CA TYR A 15 3.92 2.63 12.20
C TYR A 15 2.91 3.32 11.26
N PHE A 16 2.04 2.55 10.61
CA PHE A 16 1.09 3.06 9.61
C PHE A 16 -0.36 3.16 10.12
N LYS A 17 -0.61 2.77 11.37
CA LYS A 17 -1.94 2.78 11.97
C LYS A 17 -2.59 4.17 11.87
N GLY A 18 -3.80 4.23 11.33
CA GLY A 18 -4.56 5.46 11.16
C GLY A 18 -4.05 6.42 10.08
N ARG A 19 -2.95 6.07 9.37
CA ARG A 19 -2.36 6.92 8.32
C ARG A 19 -2.56 6.38 6.91
N VAL A 20 -3.06 5.15 6.74
CA VAL A 20 -3.30 4.56 5.42
C VAL A 20 -4.79 4.59 5.08
N LYS A 21 -5.12 5.05 3.87
CA LYS A 21 -6.47 4.99 3.30
C LYS A 21 -6.46 4.23 1.98
N TRP A 22 -7.48 3.40 1.77
CA TRP A 22 -7.76 2.83 0.47
C TRP A 22 -8.48 3.86 -0.40
N VAL A 23 -7.93 4.14 -1.58
CA VAL A 23 -8.52 5.06 -2.56
C VAL A 23 -8.70 4.44 -3.95
N GLY A 24 -8.25 3.19 -4.12
CA GLY A 24 -8.33 2.45 -5.37
C GLY A 24 -9.70 1.85 -5.67
N SER A 25 -9.80 1.22 -6.85
CA SER A 25 -10.96 0.48 -7.30
C SER A 25 -10.51 -0.78 -8.03
N PRO A 26 -10.55 -1.97 -7.39
CA PRO A 26 -9.99 -3.18 -7.97
C PRO A 26 -10.74 -3.63 -9.23
N SER A 27 -12.04 -3.35 -9.31
CA SER A 27 -12.85 -3.60 -10.51
C SER A 27 -12.41 -2.79 -11.73
N ARG A 28 -11.63 -1.72 -11.52
CA ARG A 28 -11.02 -0.90 -12.58
C ARG A 28 -9.51 -1.15 -12.73
N GLY A 29 -8.97 -2.16 -12.05
CA GLY A 29 -7.54 -2.45 -12.04
C GLY A 29 -6.71 -1.43 -11.23
N ASP A 30 -7.36 -0.66 -10.35
CA ASP A 30 -6.70 0.36 -9.53
C ASP A 30 -6.53 -0.12 -8.09
N ALA A 31 -5.28 -0.26 -7.65
CA ALA A 31 -4.91 -0.68 -6.30
C ALA A 31 -4.33 0.45 -5.43
N SER A 32 -4.72 1.70 -5.70
CA SER A 32 -4.13 2.87 -5.04
C SER A 32 -4.43 2.95 -3.54
N VAL A 33 -3.38 3.27 -2.79
CA VAL A 33 -3.41 3.59 -1.36
C VAL A 33 -2.87 5.00 -1.13
N GLN A 34 -3.42 5.69 -0.14
CA GLN A 34 -2.95 7.00 0.29
C GLN A 34 -2.30 6.90 1.68
N LEU A 35 -1.07 7.40 1.81
CA LEU A 35 -0.40 7.62 3.08
C LEU A 35 -0.59 9.07 3.52
N LEU A 36 -1.18 9.26 4.70
CA LEU A 36 -1.46 10.55 5.31
C LEU A 36 -0.31 10.96 6.24
N ASN A 37 -0.08 12.27 6.33
CA ASN A 37 0.95 12.85 7.20
C ASN A 37 2.31 12.17 7.01
N ALA A 38 2.74 12.04 5.74
CA ALA A 38 4.02 11.48 5.40
C ALA A 38 5.15 12.32 6.02
N SER A 39 6.16 11.63 6.54
CA SER A 39 7.28 12.17 7.30
C SER A 39 8.60 11.61 6.76
N LEU A 40 9.73 12.19 7.18
CA LEU A 40 11.06 11.67 6.81
C LEU A 40 11.27 10.21 7.20
N THR A 41 10.58 9.74 8.26
CA THR A 41 10.67 8.34 8.71
C THR A 41 9.93 7.37 7.77
N ASP A 42 9.07 7.87 6.89
CA ASP A 42 8.33 7.06 5.93
C ASP A 42 9.17 6.75 4.67
N ASN A 43 10.36 7.33 4.55
CA ASN A 43 11.26 7.11 3.43
C ASN A 43 11.64 5.63 3.34
N GLY A 44 11.53 5.06 2.13
CA GLY A 44 11.87 3.67 1.91
C GLY A 44 11.29 3.09 0.64
N THR A 45 11.53 1.80 0.45
CA THR A 45 11.02 1.04 -0.69
C THR A 45 9.71 0.35 -0.30
N TYR A 46 8.64 0.70 -1.00
CA TYR A 46 7.31 0.13 -0.83
C TYR A 46 7.09 -0.93 -1.90
N THR A 47 6.50 -2.05 -1.50
CA THR A 47 6.23 -3.19 -2.39
C THR A 47 4.73 -3.45 -2.47
N CYS A 48 4.23 -3.66 -3.68
CA CYS A 48 2.85 -4.07 -3.95
C CYS A 48 2.86 -5.46 -4.61
N ALA A 49 2.11 -6.40 -4.05
CA ALA A 49 1.94 -7.74 -4.59
C ALA A 49 0.45 -8.03 -4.78
N VAL A 50 0.09 -8.47 -5.99
CA VAL A 50 -1.28 -8.89 -6.34
C VAL A 50 -1.26 -10.40 -6.51
N ARG A 51 -2.19 -11.08 -5.84
CA ARG A 51 -2.40 -12.53 -5.99
C ARG A 51 -3.76 -12.72 -6.66
N ASN A 52 -3.79 -13.43 -7.79
CA ASN A 52 -5.01 -13.72 -8.53
C ASN A 52 -5.19 -15.24 -8.66
N PRO A 53 -5.66 -15.96 -7.62
CA PRO A 53 -5.79 -17.42 -7.69
C PRO A 53 -6.56 -17.88 -8.95
N PRO A 54 -6.07 -18.90 -9.69
CA PRO A 54 -4.95 -19.79 -9.36
C PRO A 54 -3.54 -19.19 -9.59
N ASP A 55 -3.44 -18.08 -10.31
CA ASP A 55 -2.19 -17.36 -10.61
C ASP A 55 -1.69 -16.58 -9.38
N VAL A 56 -1.01 -17.30 -8.50
CA VAL A 56 -0.39 -16.73 -7.30
C VAL A 56 1.05 -16.23 -7.55
N HIS A 57 1.62 -16.55 -8.70
CA HIS A 57 2.99 -16.22 -9.06
C HIS A 57 3.00 -14.93 -9.91
N GLY A 58 3.38 -13.82 -9.29
CA GLY A 58 3.63 -12.55 -9.95
C GLY A 58 4.78 -11.83 -9.29
N ASN A 59 5.56 -11.07 -10.07
CA ASN A 59 6.63 -10.25 -9.52
C ASN A 59 6.01 -9.05 -8.78
N PRO A 60 6.34 -8.86 -7.48
CA PRO A 60 5.89 -7.68 -6.77
C PRO A 60 6.44 -6.41 -7.43
N ALA A 61 5.60 -5.40 -7.59
CA ALA A 61 6.04 -4.08 -8.02
C ALA A 61 6.67 -3.33 -6.83
N GLN A 62 7.73 -2.58 -7.08
CA GLN A 62 8.40 -1.77 -6.07
C GLN A 62 8.42 -0.30 -6.47
N THR A 63 8.35 0.58 -5.47
CA THR A 63 8.53 2.02 -5.65
C THR A 63 9.26 2.61 -4.45
N VAL A 64 9.97 3.72 -4.66
CA VAL A 64 10.71 4.41 -3.60
C VAL A 64 9.95 5.67 -3.21
N LEU A 65 9.61 5.79 -1.93
CA LEU A 65 9.07 7.02 -1.36
C LEU A 65 10.21 7.83 -0.76
N THR A 66 10.36 9.06 -1.25
CA THR A 66 11.29 10.04 -0.70
C THR A 66 10.52 11.29 -0.28
N VAL A 67 10.42 11.49 1.03
CA VAL A 67 9.98 12.72 1.67
C VAL A 67 11.21 13.59 1.90
N THR A 68 11.16 14.82 1.42
CA THR A 68 12.21 15.82 1.63
C THR A 68 11.77 16.83 2.69
N PRO A 69 12.71 17.41 3.45
CA PRO A 69 12.43 18.60 4.24
C PRO A 69 11.87 19.72 3.36
N LYS A 70 11.07 20.58 3.97
CA LYS A 70 10.52 21.77 3.32
C LYS A 70 11.56 22.87 3.21
#